data_AF-A0A4R5KCX9-F1
#
_entry.id   AF-A0A4R5KCX9-F1
#
_cell.length_a   1.000
_cell.length_b   1.000
_cell.length_c   1.000
_cell.angle_alpha   90.00
_cell.angle_beta   90.00
_cell.angle_gamma   90.00
#
_symmetry.space_group_name_H-M   'P 1'
#
loop_
_entity.id
_entity.type
_entity.pdbx_description
1 polymer ?
#
loop_
_entity_poly.entity_id
_entity_poly.type
_entity_poly.pdbx_seq_one_letter_code
_entity_poly.pdbx_strand_id
1 'polypeptide(L)' 'MIKSPLGFIFAAAAIVLAVSPEARKAARKLAVKGTEMLLEVADQIKDRTPAFQAEIKDNQKHAEQPLLP' A
#
# COMPACT_ATOMS: atom_id res chain seq x y z
N MET A 1 25.59 -17.05 0.11
CA MET A 1 26.00 -16.31 1.34
C MET A 1 25.01 -15.18 1.56
N ILE A 2 24.21 -15.25 2.62
CA ILE A 2 23.16 -14.28 2.94
C ILE A 2 23.85 -13.00 3.42
N LYS A 3 23.96 -11.99 2.54
CA LYS A 3 24.71 -10.73 2.78
C LYS A 3 23.78 -9.53 3.03
N SER A 4 22.49 -9.75 3.29
CA SER A 4 21.57 -8.64 3.55
C SER A 4 21.40 -8.45 5.06
N PRO A 5 21.90 -7.35 5.66
CA PRO A 5 21.66 -7.03 7.06
C PRO A 5 20.16 -6.94 7.39
N LEU A 6 19.34 -6.59 6.40
CA LEU A 6 17.88 -6.60 6.53
C LEU A 6 17.31 -8.01 6.74
N GLY A 7 17.87 -9.01 6.06
CA GLY A 7 17.48 -10.41 6.21
C GLY A 7 17.75 -10.94 7.62
N PHE A 8 18.85 -10.50 8.26
CA PHE A 8 19.14 -10.86 9.65
C PHE A 8 18.15 -10.22 10.63
N ILE A 9 17.78 -8.96 10.41
CA ILE A 9 16.79 -8.29 11.25
C ILE A 9 15.43 -8.99 11.14
N PHE A 10 14.99 -9.34 9.93
CA PHE A 10 13.75 -10.07 9.73
C PHE A 10 13.79 -11.48 10.33
N ALA A 11 14.91 -12.20 10.20
CA ALA A 11 15.07 -13.50 10.82
C ALA A 11 15.03 -13.41 12.35
N ALA A 12 15.72 -12.44 12.94
CA ALA A 12 15.68 -12.20 14.39
C ALA A 12 14.27 -11.80 14.85
N ALA A 13 13.59 -10.92 14.12
CA ALA A 13 12.21 -10.53 14.40
C ALA A 13 11.24 -11.72 14.29
N ALA A 14 11.43 -12.60 13.30
CA ALA A 14 10.63 -13.82 13.14
C ALA A 14 10.84 -14.79 14.31
N ILE A 15 12.08 -14.94 14.78
CA ILE A 15 12.38 -15.73 15.98
C ILE A 15 11.68 -15.12 17.19
N VAL A 16 11.89 -13.83 17.48
CA VAL A 16 11.24 -13.14 18.61
C VAL A 16 9.72 -13.26 18.56
N LEU A 17 9.13 -13.13 17.37
CA LEU A 17 7.70 -13.27 17.15
C LEU A 17 7.23 -14.72 17.40
N ALA A 18 8.01 -15.73 17.01
CA ALA A 18 7.64 -17.13 17.22
C ALA A 18 7.67 -17.52 18.71
N VAL A 19 8.71 -17.12 19.45
CA VAL A 19 8.85 -17.46 20.88
C VAL A 19 8.04 -16.57 21.83
N SER A 20 7.65 -15.36 21.43
CA SER A 20 6.87 -14.47 22.30
C SER A 20 5.35 -14.56 22.04
N PRO A 21 4.55 -15.06 22.99
CA PRO A 21 3.09 -15.08 22.86
C PRO A 21 2.48 -13.66 22.85
N GLU A 22 3.08 -12.71 23.56
CA GLU A 22 2.66 -11.30 23.56
C GLU A 22 2.94 -10.64 22.19
N ALA A 23 4.08 -10.94 21.57
CA ALA A 23 4.38 -10.43 20.23
C ALA A 23 3.39 -10.95 19.18
N ARG A 24 2.96 -12.22 19.26
CA ARG A 24 1.92 -12.76 18.37
C ARG A 24 0.57 -12.08 18.56
N LYS A 25 0.18 -11.77 19.80
CA LYS A 25 -1.06 -11.01 20.07
C LYS A 25 -0.99 -9.60 19.48
N ALA A 26 0.13 -8.91 19.68
CA ALA A 26 0.37 -7.59 19.11
C ALA A 26 0.39 -7.63 17.58
N ALA A 27 1.09 -8.59 16.97
CA ALA A 27 1.14 -8.76 15.52
C ALA A 27 -0.23 -9.06 14.91
N ARG A 28 -1.06 -9.89 15.55
CA ARG A 28 -2.45 -10.12 15.10
C ARG A 28 -3.29 -8.84 15.18
N LYS A 29 -3.20 -8.10 16.29
CA LYS A 29 -3.93 -6.84 16.45
C LYS A 29 -3.49 -5.79 15.44
N LEU A 30 -2.19 -5.74 15.13
CA LEU A 30 -1.61 -4.84 14.13
C LEU A 30 -1.99 -5.29 12.72
N ALA A 31 -2.02 -6.59 12.44
CA ALA A 31 -2.48 -7.10 11.15
C ALA A 31 -3.94 -6.69 10.87
N VAL A 32 -4.85 -6.91 11.82
CA VAL A 32 -6.26 -6.54 11.66
C VAL A 32 -6.42 -5.02 11.52
N LYS A 33 -5.84 -4.22 12.42
CA LYS A 33 -5.90 -2.75 12.35
C LYS A 33 -5.18 -2.18 11.13
N GLY A 34 -4.10 -2.81 10.70
CA GLY A 34 -3.33 -2.42 9.54
C GLY A 34 -4.13 -2.67 8.26
N THR A 35 -4.85 -3.80 8.18
CA THR A 35 -5.79 -4.05 7.08
C THR A 35 -6.94 -3.05 7.08
N GLU A 36 -7.52 -2.71 8.23
CA GLU A 36 -8.55 -1.66 8.34
C GLU A 36 -8.02 -0.31 7.81
N MET A 37 -6.83 0.08 8.25
CA MET A 37 -6.20 1.34 7.83
C MET A 37 -5.86 1.36 6.33
N LEU A 38 -5.39 0.23 5.78
CA LEU A 38 -5.14 0.11 4.33
C LEU A 38 -6.44 0.17 3.52
N LEU A 39 -7.51 -0.43 4.03
CA LEU A 39 -8.82 -0.39 3.39
C LEU A 39 -9.38 1.03 3.38
N GLU A 40 -9.26 1.75 4.50
CA GLU A 40 -9.67 3.15 4.61
C GLU A 40 -8.88 4.06 3.66
N VAL A 41 -7.56 3.84 3.54
CA VAL A 41 -6.73 4.55 2.56
C VAL A 41 -7.13 4.20 1.13
N ALA A 42 -7.41 2.92 0.86
CA ALA A 42 -7.86 2.48 -0.46
C ALA A 42 -9.22 3.09 -0.83
N ASP A 43 -10.15 3.18 0.11
CA ASP A 43 -11.46 3.83 -0.09
C ASP A 43 -11.30 5.34 -0.30
N GLN A 44 -10.44 6.01 0.48
CA GLN A 44 -10.11 7.43 0.26
C GLN A 44 -9.50 7.70 -1.12
N ILE A 45 -8.64 6.80 -1.62
CA ILE A 45 -8.07 6.92 -2.97
C ILE A 45 -9.16 6.66 -4.01
N LYS A 46 -10.00 5.64 -3.81
CA LYS A 46 -11.09 5.28 -4.73
C LYS A 46 -12.12 6.40 -4.86
N ASP A 47 -12.48 7.08 -3.77
CA ASP A 47 -13.41 8.20 -3.78
C ASP A 47 -12.80 9.48 -4.37
N ARG A 48 -11.46 9.62 -4.33
CA ARG A 48 -10.73 10.70 -5.03
C ARG A 48 -10.44 10.40 -6.50
N THR A 49 -10.48 9.13 -6.89
CA THR A 49 -10.22 8.66 -8.26
C THR A 49 -11.24 9.14 -9.30
N PRO A 50 -12.57 9.24 -9.07
CA PRO A 50 -13.48 9.73 -10.12
C PRO A 50 -13.22 11.20 -10.50
N ALA A 51 -12.80 12.04 -9.56
CA ALA A 51 -12.41 13.43 -9.86
C ALA A 51 -11.11 13.47 -10.70
N PHE A 52 -10.12 12.64 -10.33
CA PHE A 52 -8.83 12.58 -11.05
C PHE A 52 -8.95 11.91 -12.43
N GLN A 53 -9.80 10.89 -12.58
CA GLN A 53 -10.06 10.25 -13.87
C GLN A 53 -10.88 11.14 -14.82
N ALA A 54 -11.80 11.96 -14.29
CA ALA A 54 -12.54 12.91 -15.09
C ALA A 54 -11.60 13.98 -15.69
N GLU A 55 -10.68 14.50 -14.87
CA GLU A 55 -9.68 15.50 -15.30
C GLU A 55 -8.65 14.91 -16.30
N ILE A 56 -8.22 13.65 -16.11
CA ILE A 56 -7.31 12.98 -17.06
C ILE A 56 -8.01 12.62 -18.38
N LYS A 57 -9.28 12.20 -18.35
CA LYS A 57 -10.06 11.95 -19.58
C LYS A 57 -10.36 13.23 -20.34
N ASP A 58 -10.56 14.35 -19.64
CA ASP A 58 -10.81 15.64 -20.27
C ASP A 58 -9.55 16.18 -20.98
N ASN A 59 -8.38 16.05 -20.34
CA ASN A 59 -7.11 16.48 -20.93
C ASN A 59 -6.66 15.60 -22.11
N GLN A 60 -7.02 14.30 -22.15
CA GLN A 60 -6.75 13.46 -23.33
C GLN A 60 -7.64 13.79 -24.53
N LYS A 61 -8.88 14.21 -24.33
CA LYS A 61 -9.74 14.69 -25.42
C LYS A 61 -9.22 15.97 -26.07
N HIS A 62 -8.47 16.78 -25.32
CA HIS A 62 -7.79 17.97 -25.85
C HIS A 62 -6.46 17.65 -26.55
N ALA A 63 -5.81 16.52 -26.25
CA ALA A 63 -4.56 16.11 -26.89
C ALA A 63 -4.75 15.39 -28.25
N GLU A 64 -5.97 14.92 -28.56
CA GLU A 64 -6.29 14.25 -29.83
C GLU A 64 -7.01 15.14 -30.85
N GLN A 65 -7.00 16.48 -30.70
CA GLN A 65 -7.39 17.36 -31.80
C GLN A 65 -6.26 17.41 -32.84
N PRO A 66 -6.48 16.89 -34.07
CA PRO A 66 -5.46 16.91 -35.11
C PRO A 66 -5.20 18.36 -35.53
N LEU A 67 -3.96 18.81 -35.33
CA LEU A 67 -3.42 20.01 -35.94
C LEU A 67 -3.34 19.83 -37.45
N LEU A 68 -4.37 20.24 -38.21
CA LEU A 68 -4.25 20.55 -39.64
C LEU A 68 -5.24 21.66 -40.01
N PRO A 69 -4.79 22.64 -40.79
CA PRO A 69 -5.15 22.69 -42.20
C PRO A 69 -4.10 22.03 -43.10
#